data_AF-A0A7X2LZR2-F1
#
_entry.id   AF-A0A7X2LZR2-F1
#
_cell.length_a   1.000
_cell.length_b   1.000
_cell.length_c   1.000
_cell.angle_alpha   90.00
_cell.angle_beta   90.00
_cell.angle_gamma   90.00
#
_symmetry.space_group_name_H-M   'P 1'
#
loop_
_entity.id
_entity.type
_entity.pdbx_description
1 polymer ?
#
loop_
_entity_poly.entity_id
_entity_poly.type
_entity_poly.pdbx_seq_one_letter_code
_entity_poly.pdbx_strand_id
1 'polypeptide(L)' 'MYEQRIEEYRESMLQAASKYGYTSKETLAASQHLDKILNLSFKSQEIIPPSKSK' A
#
# COMPACT_ATOMS: atom_id res chain seq x y z
N MET A 1 15.80 0.63 -3.70
CA MET A 1 15.40 2.05 -3.57
C MET A 1 13.92 2.23 -3.22
N TYR A 2 12.99 1.39 -3.68
CA TYR A 2 11.56 1.52 -3.31
C TYR A 2 11.18 0.91 -1.95
N GLU A 3 11.97 -0.03 -1.42
CA GLU A 3 11.64 -0.83 -0.22
C GLU A 3 11.47 0.01 1.05
N GLN A 4 12.38 0.96 1.32
CA GLN A 4 12.29 1.81 2.51
C GLN A 4 11.01 2.64 2.52
N ARG A 5 10.63 3.18 1.37
CA ARG A 5 9.43 4.00 1.23
C ARG A 5 8.15 3.15 1.29
N ILE A 6 8.20 1.90 0.82
CA ILE A 6 7.07 0.96 0.98
C ILE A 6 6.86 0.66 2.47
N GLU A 7 7.94 0.43 3.23
CA GLU A 7 7.81 0.12 4.66
C GLU A 7 7.29 1.31 5.47
N GLU A 8 7.76 2.53 5.19
CA GLU A 8 7.23 3.75 5.83
C GLU A 8 5.71 3.92 5.63
N TYR A 9 5.23 3.69 4.42
CA TYR A 9 3.79 3.76 4.14
C TYR A 9 3.02 2.59 4.75
N ARG A 10 3.65 1.41 4.88
CA ARG A 10 3.05 0.25 5.53
C ARG A 10 2.88 0.49 7.02
N GLU A 11 3.88 1.06 7.68
CA GLU A 11 3.78 1.48 9.08
C GLU A 11 2.71 2.56 9.27
N SER A 12 2.63 3.53 8.36
CA SER A 12 1.57 4.55 8.40
C SER A 12 0.16 3.96 8.28
N MET A 13 -0.03 2.97 7.39
CA MET A 13 -1.30 2.25 7.26
C MET A 13 -1.64 1.47 8.54
N LEU A 14 -0.66 0.78 9.14
CA LEU A 14 -0.84 0.04 10.39
C LEU A 14 -1.17 0.98 11.56
N GLN A 15 -0.54 2.14 11.65
CA GLN A 15 -0.87 3.16 12.64
C GLN A 15 -2.29 3.69 12.47
N ALA A 16 -2.70 3.98 11.23
CA ALA A 16 -4.07 4.39 10.92
C ALA A 16 -5.08 3.29 11.31
N ALA A 17 -4.79 2.05 10.96
CA ALA A 17 -5.63 0.89 11.30
C ALA A 17 -5.75 0.71 12.82
N SER A 18 -4.64 0.87 13.55
CA SER A 18 -4.62 0.77 15.01
C SER A 18 -5.40 1.91 15.68
N LYS A 19 -5.45 3.10 15.08
CA LYS A 19 -6.06 4.29 15.68
C LYS A 19 -7.53 4.46 15.31
N TYR A 20 -7.89 4.18 14.07
CA TYR A 20 -9.21 4.46 13.49
C TYR A 20 -9.97 3.19 13.08
N GLY A 21 -9.31 2.03 13.07
CA GLY A 21 -9.85 0.76 12.60
C GLY A 21 -9.55 0.49 11.13
N TYR A 22 -9.56 -0.79 10.74
CA TYR A 22 -9.22 -1.24 9.38
C TYR A 22 -10.18 -0.72 8.30
N THR A 23 -11.42 -0.40 8.67
CA THR A 23 -12.47 0.07 7.75
C THR A 23 -12.64 1.59 7.76
N SER A 24 -11.80 2.32 8.50
CA SER A 24 -11.87 3.78 8.54
C SER A 24 -11.46 4.37 7.19
N LYS A 25 -11.94 5.59 6.90
CA LYS A 25 -11.60 6.29 5.65
C LYS A 25 -10.10 6.60 5.57
N GLU A 26 -9.48 6.88 6.71
CA GLU A 26 -8.06 7.14 6.88
C GLU A 26 -7.23 5.90 6.56
N THR A 27 -7.61 4.74 7.09
CA THR A 27 -6.93 3.47 6.81
C THR A 27 -7.11 3.05 5.35
N LEU A 28 -8.31 3.25 4.79
CA LEU A 28 -8.58 2.99 3.37
C LEU A 28 -7.77 3.92 2.45
N ALA A 29 -7.63 5.20 2.81
CA ALA A 29 -6.82 6.13 2.05
C ALA A 29 -5.33 5.74 2.10
N ALA A 30 -4.83 5.33 3.28
CA ALA A 30 -3.47 4.83 3.44
C ALA A 30 -3.23 3.54 2.63
N SER A 31 -4.17 2.59 2.62
CA SER A 31 -4.04 1.34 1.85
C SER A 31 -4.02 1.60 0.35
N GLN A 32 -4.86 2.50 -0.16
CA GLN A 32 -4.86 2.90 -1.58
C GLN A 32 -3.55 3.60 -1.97
N HIS A 33 -2.95 4.37 -1.07
CA HIS A 33 -1.68 5.02 -1.33
C HIS A 33 -0.53 4.01 -1.40
N LEU A 34 -0.50 3.06 -0.46
CA LEU A 34 0.44 1.95 -0.46
C LEU A 34 0.33 1.11 -1.74
N ASP A 35 -0.89 0.78 -2.16
CA ASP A 35 -1.17 0.01 -3.37
C ASP A 35 -0.65 0.70 -4.63
N LYS A 36 -0.79 2.03 -4.74
CA LYS A 36 -0.22 2.81 -5.86
C LYS A 36 1.30 2.73 -5.89
N ILE A 37 1.96 2.87 -4.75
CA ILE A 37 3.42 2.83 -4.65
C ILE A 37 3.93 1.43 -5.00
N LEU A 38 3.27 0.39 -4.48
CA LEU A 38 3.56 -0.99 -4.82
C LEU A 38 3.40 -1.22 -6.33
N ASN A 39 2.29 -0.80 -6.93
CA ASN A 39 2.06 -0.92 -8.36
C ASN A 39 3.12 -0.17 -9.20
N LEU A 40 3.62 0.98 -8.75
CA LEU A 40 4.70 1.71 -9.42
C LEU A 40 6.05 0.97 -9.31
N SER A 41 6.32 0.36 -8.14
CA SER A 41 7.48 -0.49 -7.94
C SER A 41 7.42 -1.74 -8.84
N PHE A 42 6.27 -2.42 -8.91
CA PHE A 42 6.01 -3.57 -9.78
C PHE A 42 5.94 -3.24 -11.28
N LYS A 43 5.70 -1.98 -11.65
CA LYS A 43 5.85 -1.55 -13.06
C LYS A 43 7.30 -1.24 -13.40
N SER A 44 8.06 -0.76 -12.42
CA SER A 44 9.48 -0.43 -12.59
C SER A 44 10.36 -1.68 -12.61
N GLN A 45 9.87 -2.80 -12.08
CA GLN A 45 10.48 -4.12 -12.19
C GLN A 45 9.48 -4.98 -12.96
N GLU A 46 9.69 -5.35 -14.22
CA GLU A 46 8.75 -6.17 -15.02
C GLU A 46 8.51 -7.58 -14.42
N ILE A 47 7.79 -7.63 -13.30
CA ILE A 47 7.28 -8.82 -12.64
C ILE A 47 5.78 -8.59 -12.47
N ILE A 48 5.07 -9.14 -13.45
CA ILE A 48 3.63 -9.41 -13.58
C ILE A 48 2.77 -9.02 -12.36
N PRO A 49 1.74 -8.16 -12.52
CA PRO A 49 0.89 -7.75 -11.40
C PRO A 49 0.07 -8.94 -10.84
N PRO A 50 -0.25 -8.96 -9.53
CA PRO A 50 -1.20 -9.93 -9.00
C PRO A 50 -2.56 -9.72 -9.68
N SER A 51 -3.07 -10.80 -10.27
CA SER A 51 -4.33 -10.84 -10.98
C SER A 51 -5.42 -10.12 -10.20
N LYS A 52 -6.04 -9.10 -10.80
CA LYS A 52 -7.40 -8.73 -10.42
C LYS A 52 -8.29 -9.91 -10.79
N SER A 53 -8.52 -10.81 -9.84
CA SER A 53 -9.56 -11.84 -9.96
C SER A 53 -10.88 -11.11 -10.23
N LYS A 54 -11.40 -11.30 -11.44
CA LYS A 54 -12.72 -10.87 -11.87
C LYS A 54 -13.48 -12.09 -12.33
#